data_AF-W6RIY3-F1
#
_entry.id   AF-W6RIY3-F1
#
_cell.length_a   1.000
_cell.length_b   1.000
_cell.length_c   1.000
_cell.angle_alpha   90.00
_cell.angle_beta   90.00
_cell.angle_gamma   90.00
#
_symmetry.space_group_name_H-M   'P 1'
#
loop_
_entity.id
_entity.type
_entity.pdbx_description
1 polymer ?
#
loop_
_entity_poly.entity_id
_entity_poly.type
_entity_poly.pdbx_seq_one_letter_code
_entity_poly.pdbx_strand_id
1 'polypeptide(L)'
;MPATPESKARTRVSSFFETPLIVWFAGALLLFGGLLIIAFHQYWSSAAAIVISLFGWFLALRGAVLLATPQLIQRGAAVSMRTQSLVQMGFGVAVLIGLWLTYVGWAAKPSP
;
A
#
# COMPACT_ATOMS: atom_id res chain seq x y z
N MET A 1 -9.32 3.86 -43.25
CA MET A 1 -9.59 2.40 -43.32
C MET A 1 -9.94 1.90 -41.92
N PRO A 2 -11.07 1.19 -41.73
CA PRO A 2 -11.38 0.56 -40.45
C PRO A 2 -10.39 -0.57 -40.15
N ALA A 3 -9.97 -0.68 -38.90
CA ALA A 3 -9.07 -1.73 -38.41
C ALA A 3 -9.70 -3.13 -38.62
N THR A 4 -8.94 -4.06 -39.20
CA THR A 4 -9.36 -5.45 -39.38
C THR A 4 -9.50 -6.17 -38.04
N PRO A 5 -10.32 -7.24 -37.92
CA PRO A 5 -10.50 -7.98 -36.68
C PRO A 5 -9.17 -8.47 -36.06
N GLU A 6 -8.20 -8.83 -36.90
CA GLU A 6 -6.87 -9.27 -36.49
C GLU A 6 -6.04 -8.17 -35.84
N SER A 7 -6.10 -6.93 -36.37
CA SER A 7 -5.37 -5.82 -35.77
C SER A 7 -5.96 -5.45 -34.40
N LYS A 8 -7.30 -5.47 -34.27
CA LYS A 8 -7.98 -5.26 -32.98
C LYS A 8 -7.65 -6.36 -31.95
N ALA A 9 -7.56 -7.61 -32.37
CA ALA A 9 -7.17 -8.71 -31.48
C ALA A 9 -5.72 -8.53 -31.00
N ARG A 10 -4.81 -8.19 -31.92
CA ARG A 10 -3.40 -7.94 -31.62
C ARG A 10 -3.19 -6.77 -30.66
N THR A 11 -3.91 -5.66 -30.86
CA THR A 11 -3.85 -4.49 -29.96
C THR A 11 -4.36 -4.81 -28.55
N ARG A 12 -5.43 -5.60 -28.42
CA ARG A 12 -5.92 -6.02 -27.09
C ARG A 12 -4.91 -6.89 -26.36
N VAL A 13 -4.30 -7.85 -27.06
CA VAL A 13 -3.27 -8.72 -26.48
C VAL A 13 -2.04 -7.89 -26.06
N SER A 14 -1.56 -6.96 -26.89
CA SER A 14 -0.41 -6.12 -26.54
C SER A 14 -0.72 -5.18 -25.37
N SER A 15 -1.89 -4.56 -25.33
CA SER A 15 -2.31 -3.70 -24.20
C SER A 15 -2.43 -4.46 -22.88
N PHE A 16 -2.68 -5.78 -22.94
CA PHE A 16 -2.72 -6.64 -21.77
C PHE A 16 -1.33 -6.78 -21.13
N PHE A 17 -0.29 -6.89 -21.96
CA PHE A 17 1.11 -6.97 -21.52
C PHE A 17 1.72 -5.60 -21.16
N GLU A 18 1.13 -4.49 -21.62
CA GLU A 18 1.49 -3.14 -21.17
C GLU A 18 0.97 -2.82 -19.77
N THR A 19 0.03 -3.62 -19.25
CA THR A 19 -0.41 -3.48 -17.86
C THR A 19 0.79 -3.75 -16.95
N PRO A 20 1.27 -2.78 -16.17
CA PRO A 20 2.48 -2.96 -15.38
C PRO A 20 2.20 -3.99 -14.28
N LEU A 21 2.61 -5.24 -14.52
CA LEU A 21 2.46 -6.37 -13.59
C LEU A 21 2.95 -6.03 -12.18
N ILE A 22 3.98 -5.18 -12.09
CA ILE A 22 4.54 -4.68 -10.82
C ILE A 22 3.53 -3.88 -9.99
N VAL A 23 2.62 -3.12 -10.62
CA VAL A 23 1.60 -2.32 -9.93
C VAL A 23 0.54 -3.24 -9.33
N TRP A 24 0.12 -4.25 -10.08
CA TRP A 24 -0.81 -5.28 -9.60
C TRP A 24 -0.20 -6.10 -8.47
N PHE A 25 1.05 -6.55 -8.63
CA PHE A 25 1.76 -7.31 -7.61
C PHE A 25 1.96 -6.49 -6.32
N ALA A 26 2.41 -5.24 -6.45
CA ALA A 26 2.54 -4.33 -5.31
C ALA A 26 1.19 -4.06 -4.62
N GLY A 27 0.13 -3.81 -5.40
CA GLY A 27 -1.21 -3.61 -4.88
C GLY A 27 -1.73 -4.82 -4.12
N ALA A 28 -1.56 -6.02 -4.68
CA ALA A 28 -1.96 -7.29 -4.06
C ALA A 28 -1.19 -7.56 -2.77
N LEU A 29 0.13 -7.35 -2.76
CA LEU A 29 0.95 -7.54 -1.58
C LEU A 29 0.59 -6.56 -0.45
N LEU A 30 0.35 -5.29 -0.80
CA LEU A 30 -0.10 -4.27 0.17
C LEU A 30 -1.47 -4.60 0.75
N LEU A 31 -2.42 -5.00 -0.10
CA LEU A 31 -3.76 -5.38 0.34
C LEU A 31 -3.70 -6.61 1.25
N PHE A 32 -3.02 -7.67 0.80
CA PHE A 32 -2.87 -8.91 1.55
C PHE A 32 -2.19 -8.68 2.91
N GLY A 33 -1.05 -7.98 2.93
CA GLY A 33 -0.34 -7.65 4.16
C GLY A 33 -1.20 -6.78 5.10
N GLY A 34 -1.91 -5.78 4.57
CA GLY A 34 -2.84 -4.95 5.35
C GLY A 34 -3.96 -5.76 5.98
N LEU A 35 -4.58 -6.67 5.22
CA LEU A 35 -5.63 -7.56 5.73
C LEU A 35 -5.12 -8.53 6.79
N LEU A 36 -3.91 -9.08 6.64
CA LEU A 36 -3.30 -9.90 7.69
C LEU A 36 -3.13 -9.08 8.99
N ILE A 37 -2.58 -7.87 8.90
CA ILE A 37 -2.43 -7.01 10.07
C ILE A 37 -3.78 -6.74 10.74
N ILE A 38 -4.80 -6.35 9.96
CA ILE A 38 -6.15 -6.11 10.47
C ILE A 38 -6.73 -7.36 11.15
N ALA A 39 -6.54 -8.53 10.55
CA ALA A 39 -7.03 -9.80 11.11
C ALA A 39 -6.35 -10.16 12.44
N PHE A 40 -5.05 -9.88 12.58
CA PHE A 40 -4.29 -10.22 13.79
C PHE A 40 -4.27 -9.12 14.86
N HIS A 41 -4.66 -7.88 14.54
CA HIS A 41 -4.68 -6.75 15.47
C HIS A 41 -6.09 -6.16 15.64
N GLN A 42 -7.11 -7.01 15.75
CA GLN A 42 -8.49 -6.54 15.91
C GLN A 42 -8.75 -5.85 17.26
N TYR A 43 -8.03 -6.26 18.31
CA TYR A 43 -8.21 -5.74 19.66
C TYR A 43 -7.27 -4.57 19.93
N TRP A 44 -7.86 -3.41 20.21
CA TRP A 44 -7.15 -2.15 20.46
C TRP A 44 -6.81 -2.00 21.95
N SER A 45 -6.15 -3.00 22.52
CA SER A 45 -5.84 -3.07 23.95
C SER A 45 -4.65 -2.21 24.38
N SER A 46 -3.84 -1.72 23.44
CA SER A 46 -2.69 -0.87 23.70
C SER A 46 -2.45 0.13 22.57
N ALA A 47 -1.71 1.19 22.87
CA ALA A 47 -1.31 2.19 21.87
C ALA A 47 -0.54 1.55 20.70
N ALA A 48 0.33 0.57 20.98
CA ALA A 48 1.06 -0.16 19.94
C ALA A 48 0.11 -0.96 19.03
N ALA A 49 -0.86 -1.67 19.61
CA ALA A 49 -1.86 -2.43 18.85
C ALA A 49 -2.72 -1.51 17.95
N ILE A 50 -3.12 -0.34 18.46
CA ILE A 50 -3.86 0.67 17.69
C ILE A 50 -3.02 1.14 16.48
N VAL A 51 -1.76 1.53 16.71
CA VAL A 51 -0.89 2.04 15.65
C VAL A 51 -0.62 0.97 14.58
N ILE A 52 -0.36 -0.27 14.99
CA ILE A 52 -0.19 -1.39 14.04
C ILE A 52 -1.48 -1.60 13.22
N SER A 53 -2.65 -1.55 13.85
CA SER A 53 -3.94 -1.69 13.17
C SER A 53 -4.19 -0.59 12.14
N LEU A 54 -3.94 0.67 12.53
CA LEU A 54 -4.08 1.82 11.64
C LEU A 54 -3.12 1.73 10.45
N PHE A 55 -1.90 1.26 10.68
CA PHE A 55 -0.95 0.97 9.61
C PHE A 55 -1.47 -0.14 8.68
N GLY A 56 -2.06 -1.20 9.22
CA GLY A 56 -2.73 -2.25 8.44
C GLY A 56 -3.84 -1.70 7.53
N TRP A 57 -4.71 -0.84 8.07
CA TRP A 57 -5.75 -0.15 7.29
C TRP A 57 -5.17 0.75 6.20
N PHE A 58 -4.11 1.50 6.49
CA PHE A 58 -3.42 2.31 5.48
C PHE A 58 -2.89 1.44 4.32
N LEU A 59 -2.24 0.32 4.61
CA LEU A 59 -1.76 -0.60 3.57
C LEU A 59 -2.91 -1.23 2.78
N ALA A 60 -3.97 -1.67 3.47
CA ALA A 60 -5.14 -2.28 2.84
C ALA A 60 -5.83 -1.31 1.87
N LEU A 61 -6.13 -0.09 2.31
CA LEU A 61 -6.75 0.94 1.48
C LEU A 61 -5.85 1.32 0.31
N ARG A 62 -4.56 1.52 0.54
CA ARG A 62 -3.60 1.86 -0.52
C ARG A 62 -3.47 0.73 -1.55
N GLY A 63 -3.41 -0.53 -1.10
CA GLY A 63 -3.38 -1.71 -1.95
C GLY A 63 -4.65 -1.86 -2.76
N ALA A 64 -5.81 -1.68 -2.14
CA ALA A 64 -7.12 -1.69 -2.82
C ALA A 64 -7.21 -0.62 -3.91
N VAL A 65 -6.76 0.61 -3.63
CA VAL A 65 -6.74 1.68 -4.64
C VAL A 65 -5.78 1.37 -5.79
N LEU A 66 -4.62 0.77 -5.51
CA LEU A 66 -3.68 0.34 -6.56
C LEU A 66 -4.28 -0.70 -7.50
N LEU A 67 -5.05 -1.65 -6.96
CA LEU A 67 -5.71 -2.71 -7.73
C LEU A 67 -6.96 -2.22 -8.48
N ALA A 68 -7.79 -1.41 -7.83
CA ALA A 68 -9.05 -0.95 -8.38
C ALA A 68 -8.88 0.22 -9.36
N THR A 69 -8.02 1.17 -9.02
CA THR A 69 -7.86 2.42 -9.78
C THR A 69 -6.41 2.94 -9.73
N PRO A 70 -5.45 2.26 -10.38
CA PRO A 70 -4.03 2.64 -10.35
C PRO A 70 -3.74 4.07 -10.84
N GLN A 71 -4.63 4.64 -11.66
CA GLN A 71 -4.53 6.01 -12.16
C GLN A 71 -4.66 7.06 -11.05
N LEU A 72 -5.38 6.76 -9.95
CA LEU A 72 -5.47 7.65 -8.79
C LEU A 72 -4.11 7.81 -8.11
N ILE A 73 -3.35 6.72 -8.00
CA ILE A 73 -2.02 6.74 -7.41
C ILE A 73 -1.02 7.46 -8.32
N GLN A 74 -1.12 7.30 -9.65
CA GLN A 74 -0.29 8.06 -10.60
C GLN A 74 -0.53 9.57 -10.49
N ARG A 75 -1.79 10.00 -10.39
CA ARG A 75 -2.13 11.41 -10.15
C ARG A 75 -1.63 11.90 -8.80
N GLY A 76 -1.77 11.08 -7.77
CA GLY A 76 -1.24 11.34 -6.43
C GLY A 76 0.28 11.54 -6.44
N ALA A 77 1.03 10.75 -7.22
CA ALA A 77 2.47 10.86 -7.33
C ALA A 77 2.90 12.24 -7.86
N ALA A 78 2.21 12.79 -8.88
CA ALA A 78 2.50 14.12 -9.38
C ALA A 78 2.30 15.22 -8.32
N VAL A 79 1.27 15.08 -7.47
CA VAL A 79 1.04 15.98 -6.32
C VAL A 79 2.13 15.80 -5.27
N SER A 80 2.51 14.56 -4.96
CA SER A 80 3.57 14.22 -4.00
C SER A 80 4.94 14.79 -4.40
N MET A 81 5.24 14.86 -5.69
CA MET A 81 6.48 15.49 -6.18
C MET A 81 6.52 16.98 -5.87
N ARG A 82 5.37 17.67 -5.89
CA ARG A 82 5.27 19.10 -5.54
C ARG A 82 5.35 19.33 -4.03
N THR A 83 4.96 18.35 -3.23
CA THR A 83 4.99 18.40 -1.76
C THR A 83 6.01 17.44 -1.16
N GLN A 84 7.14 17.26 -1.83
CA GLN A 84 8.15 16.25 -1.47
C GLN A 84 8.63 16.35 -0.02
N SER A 85 8.80 17.56 0.53
CA SER A 85 9.20 17.78 1.92
C SER A 85 8.17 17.24 2.92
N LEU A 86 6.87 17.43 2.65
CA LEU A 86 5.79 16.90 3.50
C LEU A 86 5.74 15.37 3.44
N VAL A 87 5.95 14.79 2.26
CA VAL A 87 6.02 13.34 2.08
C VAL A 87 7.21 12.77 2.87
N GLN A 88 8.38 13.38 2.76
CA GLN A 88 9.57 12.97 3.52
C GLN A 88 9.35 13.09 5.03
N MET A 89 8.73 14.18 5.50
CA MET A 89 8.39 14.35 6.90
C MET A 89 7.43 13.26 7.38
N GLY A 90 6.40 12.92 6.59
CA GLY A 90 5.48 11.83 6.88
C GLY A 90 6.18 10.47 7.00
N PHE A 91 7.08 10.15 6.08
CA PHE A 91 7.90 8.93 6.18
C PHE A 91 8.89 8.99 7.35
N GLY A 92 9.43 10.16 7.69
CA GLY A 92 10.26 10.36 8.87
C GLY A 92 9.50 10.04 10.16
N VAL A 93 8.26 10.52 10.29
CA VAL A 93 7.37 10.17 11.41
C VAL A 93 7.09 8.67 11.43
N ALA A 94 6.84 8.04 10.28
CA ALA A 94 6.63 6.60 10.19
C ALA A 94 7.86 5.80 10.66
N VAL A 95 9.08 6.26 10.35
CA VAL A 95 10.32 5.66 10.87
C VAL A 95 10.40 5.77 12.38
N LEU A 96 10.12 6.95 12.95
CA LEU A 96 10.11 7.15 14.41
C LEU A 96 9.09 6.23 15.10
N ILE A 97 7.90 6.09 14.52
CA ILE A 97 6.89 5.14 14.99
C ILE A 97 7.43 3.71 14.94
N GLY A 98 8.07 3.30 13.85
CA GLY A 98 8.67 1.97 13.71
C GLY A 98 9.75 1.70 14.77
N LEU A 99 10.61 2.68 15.04
CA LEU A 99 11.62 2.58 16.11
C LEU A 99 10.97 2.43 17.49
N TRP A 100 9.93 3.21 17.77
CA TRP A 100 9.17 3.10 19.01
C TRP A 100 8.49 1.74 19.15
N LEU A 101 7.84 1.23 18.10
CA LEU A 101 7.23 -0.11 18.11
C LEU A 101 8.27 -1.21 18.31
N THR A 102 9.45 -1.07 17.71
CA THR A 102 10.57 -2.00 17.90
C THR A 102 11.02 -2.02 19.36
N TYR A 103 11.17 -0.83 19.96
CA TYR A 103 11.49 -0.70 21.38
C TYR A 103 10.42 -1.31 22.28
N VAL A 104 9.14 -0.99 22.08
CA VAL A 104 8.04 -1.54 22.89
C VAL A 104 7.93 -3.06 22.75
N GLY A 105 8.05 -3.58 21.53
CA GLY A 105 8.02 -5.02 21.26
C GLY A 105 9.20 -5.79 21.87
N TRP A 106 10.38 -5.16 21.97
CA TRP A 106 11.57 -5.75 22.57
C TRP A 106 11.62 -5.61 24.09
N ALA A 107 11.20 -4.45 24.63
CA ALA A 107 11.30 -4.11 26.05
C ALA A 107 10.12 -4.64 26.90
N ALA A 108 9.02 -5.07 26.27
CA ALA A 108 7.92 -5.71 26.97
C ALA A 108 8.36 -7.08 27.53
N LYS A 109 8.77 -7.14 28.80
CA LYS A 109 8.94 -8.41 29.51
C LYS A 109 7.59 -9.14 29.58
N PRO A 110 7.55 -10.47 29.38
CA PRO A 110 6.39 -11.25 29.78
C PRO A 110 6.17 -11.02 31.28
N SER A 111 4.97 -10.57 31.67
CA SER A 111 4.57 -10.67 33.07
C SER A 111 4.46 -12.16 33.43
N PRO A 112 5.00 -12.61 34.58
CA PRO A 112 4.93 -14.01 35.00
C PRO A 112 3.50 -14.48 35.21
#